data_AF-A0A1G3D2M0-F1
#
_entry.id   AF-A0A1G3D2M0-F1
#
_cell.length_a   1.000
_cell.length_b   1.000
_cell.length_c   1.000
_cell.angle_alpha   90.00
_cell.angle_beta   90.00
_cell.angle_gamma   90.00
#
_symmetry.space_group_name_H-M   'P 1'
#
loop_
_entity.id
_entity.type
_entity.pdbx_description
1 polymer ?
#
loop_
_entity_poly.entity_id
_entity_poly.type
_entity_poly.pdbx_seq_one_letter_code
_entity_poly.pdbx_strand_id
1 'polypeptide(L)'
;QKQAQKMQKQMEEIQNDLKERVVEASSGGGMVTVHMNGKQEILSIKIDPEVVDPKDVQMLEDLILSAVSQAFKKSQELYQAEMGKLTGGLNIPGMQGLLGGGM
;
A
#
# COMPACT_ATOMS: atom_id res chain seq x y z
N GLN A 1 28.44 7.69 -13.75
CA GLN A 1 27.38 7.30 -14.72
C GLN A 1 26.89 5.87 -14.54
N LYS A 2 27.76 4.85 -14.45
CA LYS A 2 27.35 3.44 -14.20
C LYS A 2 26.55 3.21 -12.91
N GLN A 3 26.87 3.91 -11.82
CA GLN A 3 26.11 3.81 -10.56
C GLN A 3 24.69 4.37 -10.67
N ALA A 4 24.51 5.50 -11.37
CA ALA A 4 23.19 6.08 -11.59
C ALA A 4 22.29 5.18 -12.46
N GLN A 5 22.85 4.59 -13.53
CA GLN A 5 22.14 3.62 -14.37
C GLN A 5 21.75 2.35 -13.60
N LYS A 6 22.64 1.85 -12.73
CA LYS A 6 22.35 0.70 -11.87
C LYS A 6 21.20 1.01 -10.91
N MET A 7 21.23 2.18 -10.28
CA MET A 7 20.17 2.61 -9.36
C MET A 7 18.83 2.80 -10.09
N GLN A 8 18.82 3.38 -11.29
CA GLN A 8 17.62 3.49 -12.11
C GLN A 8 16.99 2.12 -12.40
N LYS A 9 17.80 1.16 -12.83
CA LYS A 9 17.33 -0.21 -13.10
C LYS A 9 16.77 -0.89 -11.86
N GLN A 10 17.46 -0.79 -10.73
CA GLN A 10 17.00 -1.37 -9.46
C GLN A 10 15.70 -0.72 -8.97
N MET A 11 15.53 0.59 -9.19
CA MET A 11 14.29 1.29 -8.87
C MET A 11 13.12 0.78 -9.73
N GLU A 12 13.33 0.59 -11.03
CA GLU A 12 12.32 0.01 -11.93
C GLU A 12 11.95 -1.42 -11.51
N GLU A 13 12.93 -2.25 -11.16
CA GLU A 13 12.71 -3.61 -10.65
C GLU A 13 11.86 -3.60 -9.37
N ILE A 14 12.16 -2.70 -8.42
CA ILE A 14 11.38 -2.55 -7.18
C ILE A 14 9.96 -2.06 -7.47
N GLN A 15 9.79 -1.09 -8.37
CA GLN A 15 8.44 -0.63 -8.72
C GLN A 15 7.59 -1.73 -9.35
N ASN A 16 8.20 -2.60 -10.16
CA ASN A 16 7.52 -3.75 -10.74
C ASN A 16 7.18 -4.80 -9.66
N ASP A 17 8.11 -5.14 -8.76
CA ASP A 17 7.86 -6.05 -7.63
C ASP A 17 6.72 -5.55 -6.74
N LEU A 18 6.74 -4.26 -6.38
CA LEU A 18 5.68 -3.63 -5.59
C LEU A 18 4.30 -3.69 -6.27
N LYS A 19 4.25 -3.68 -7.61
CA LYS A 19 2.99 -3.79 -8.35
C LYS A 19 2.41 -5.20 -8.25
N GLU A 20 3.25 -6.22 -8.24
CA GLU A 20 2.86 -7.64 -8.20
C GLU A 20 2.53 -8.11 -6.78
N ARG A 21 3.15 -7.51 -5.76
CA ARG A 21 2.95 -7.90 -4.36
C ARG A 21 1.67 -7.32 -3.79
N VAL A 22 0.76 -8.21 -3.40
CA VAL A 22 -0.55 -7.88 -2.85
C VAL A 22 -0.56 -8.08 -1.33
N VAL A 23 -1.06 -7.08 -0.62
CA VAL A 23 -1.42 -7.17 0.80
C VAL A 23 -2.93 -7.28 0.93
N GLU A 24 -3.35 -8.02 1.96
CA GLU A 24 -4.75 -8.19 2.32
C GLU A 24 -5.00 -7.59 3.70
N ALA A 25 -6.11 -6.87 3.85
CA ALA A 25 -6.62 -6.45 5.16
C ALA A 25 -8.14 -6.56 5.20
N SER A 26 -8.66 -6.78 6.40
CA SER A 26 -10.09 -6.98 6.62
C SER A 26 -10.60 -6.24 7.84
N SER A 27 -11.90 -5.97 7.87
CA SER A 27 -12.63 -5.43 9.01
C SER A 27 -13.90 -6.24 9.29
N GLY A 28 -14.51 -6.03 10.46
CA GLY A 28 -15.76 -6.71 10.83
C GLY A 28 -15.64 -8.24 10.83
N GLY A 29 -14.53 -8.80 11.30
CA GLY A 29 -14.33 -10.25 11.31
C GLY A 29 -14.16 -10.90 9.94
N GLY A 30 -13.86 -10.12 8.89
CA GLY A 30 -13.71 -10.62 7.52
C GLY A 30 -14.84 -10.18 6.58
N MET A 31 -15.89 -9.55 7.11
CA MET A 31 -17.04 -9.09 6.34
C MET A 31 -16.68 -8.06 5.27
N VAL A 32 -15.63 -7.25 5.48
CA VAL A 32 -15.04 -6.46 4.39
C VAL A 32 -13.57 -6.81 4.28
N THR A 33 -13.13 -7.15 3.07
CA THR A 33 -11.73 -7.50 2.75
C THR A 33 -11.24 -6.68 1.58
N VAL A 34 -10.07 -6.05 1.71
CA VAL A 34 -9.44 -5.21 0.71
C VAL A 34 -8.10 -5.81 0.31
N HIS A 35 -7.90 -5.95 -1.00
CA HIS A 35 -6.61 -6.28 -1.59
C HIS A 35 -5.99 -5.03 -2.19
N MET A 36 -4.76 -4.71 -1.78
CA MET A 36 -4.00 -3.56 -2.27
C MET A 36 -2.60 -4.01 -2.65
N ASN A 37 -2.01 -3.48 -3.71
CA ASN A 37 -0.61 -3.79 -4.03
C ASN A 37 0.36 -2.85 -3.28
N GLY A 38 1.67 -3.14 -3.34
CA GLY A 38 2.74 -2.31 -2.79
C GLY A 38 2.90 -0.93 -3.46
N LYS A 39 2.20 -0.67 -4.57
CA LYS A 39 2.07 0.66 -5.19
C LYS A 39 0.87 1.45 -4.67
N GLN A 40 0.21 0.95 -3.63
CA GLN A 40 -0.99 1.56 -3.02
C GLN A 40 -2.20 1.60 -3.96
N GLU A 41 -2.22 0.75 -4.98
CA GLU A 41 -3.37 0.57 -5.87
C GLU A 41 -4.33 -0.46 -5.25
N ILE A 42 -5.60 -0.09 -5.09
CA ILE A 42 -6.64 -1.02 -4.66
C ILE A 42 -6.98 -1.94 -5.83
N LEU A 43 -6.81 -3.25 -5.63
CA LEU A 43 -7.07 -4.27 -6.66
C LEU A 43 -8.48 -4.83 -6.54
N SER A 44 -8.97 -5.02 -5.32
CA SER A 44 -10.34 -5.47 -5.09
C SER A 44 -10.83 -5.15 -3.68
N ILE A 45 -12.15 -5.03 -3.55
CA ILE A 45 -12.87 -4.97 -2.28
C ILE A 45 -13.94 -6.06 -2.34
N LYS A 46 -13.96 -6.93 -1.32
CA LYS A 46 -14.99 -7.93 -1.11
C LYS A 46 -15.82 -7.51 0.11
N ILE A 47 -17.13 -7.59 -0.03
CA ILE A 47 -18.10 -7.22 1.00
C ILE A 47 -19.05 -8.41 1.16
N ASP A 48 -19.21 -8.86 2.40
CA ASP A 48 -20.17 -9.90 2.76
C ASP A 48 -21.59 -9.33 2.67
N PRO A 49 -22.54 -10.02 2.02
CA PRO A 49 -23.93 -9.57 1.95
C PRO A 49 -24.57 -9.30 3.32
N GLU A 50 -24.10 -9.94 4.40
CA GLU A 50 -24.63 -9.74 5.75
C GLU A 50 -24.48 -8.31 6.27
N VAL A 51 -23.49 -7.56 5.78
CA VAL A 51 -23.28 -6.14 6.15
C VAL A 51 -23.90 -5.15 5.18
N VAL A 52 -24.63 -5.63 4.17
CA VAL A 52 -25.30 -4.77 3.18
C VAL A 52 -26.76 -4.56 3.58
N ASP A 53 -26.98 -3.72 4.58
CA ASP A 53 -28.32 -3.28 5.00
C ASP A 53 -28.59 -1.82 4.56
N PRO A 54 -29.56 -1.56 3.68
CA PRO A 54 -29.96 -0.21 3.31
C PRO A 54 -30.41 0.68 4.48
N LYS A 55 -30.77 0.09 5.62
CA LYS A 55 -31.16 0.81 6.84
C LYS A 55 -29.96 1.19 7.71
N ASP A 56 -28.81 0.57 7.50
CA ASP A 56 -27.58 0.79 8.27
C ASP A 56 -26.35 0.89 7.36
N VAL A 57 -26.40 1.85 6.44
CA VAL A 57 -25.29 2.14 5.52
C VAL A 57 -24.04 2.61 6.27
N GLN A 58 -24.22 3.28 7.41
CA GLN A 58 -23.13 3.80 8.23
C GLN A 58 -22.20 2.69 8.72
N MET A 59 -22.76 1.55 9.16
CA MET A 59 -21.94 0.40 9.55
C MET A 59 -21.06 -0.09 8.39
N LEU A 60 -21.61 -0.18 7.18
CA LEU A 60 -20.87 -0.62 6.01
C LEU A 60 -19.74 0.38 5.65
N GLU A 61 -20.02 1.68 5.71
CA GLU A 61 -19.03 2.74 5.48
C GLU A 61 -17.86 2.64 6.48
N ASP A 62 -18.15 2.44 7.77
CA ASP A 62 -17.14 2.29 8.82
C ASP A 62 -16.26 1.05 8.60
N LEU A 63 -16.87 -0.06 8.18
CA LEU A 63 -16.14 -1.29 7.85
C LEU A 63 -15.21 -1.08 6.64
N ILE A 64 -15.70 -0.46 5.57
CA ILE A 64 -14.90 -0.16 4.38
C ILE A 64 -13.73 0.75 4.76
N LEU A 65 -13.98 1.84 5.48
CA LEU A 65 -12.95 2.78 5.91
C LEU A 65 -11.84 2.08 6.71
N SER A 66 -12.24 1.22 7.66
CA SER A 66 -11.31 0.47 8.50
C SER A 66 -10.46 -0.49 7.66
N ALA A 67 -11.07 -1.29 6.78
CA ALA A 67 -10.35 -2.25 5.94
C ALA A 67 -9.38 -1.56 4.97
N VAL A 68 -9.82 -0.48 4.31
CA VAL A 68 -8.97 0.31 3.40
C VAL A 68 -7.80 0.94 4.13
N SER A 69 -8.04 1.54 5.31
CA SER A 69 -6.98 2.15 6.12
C SER A 69 -5.93 1.13 6.54
N GLN A 70 -6.34 -0.08 6.90
CA GLN A 70 -5.41 -1.16 7.25
C GLN A 70 -4.64 -1.67 6.03
N ALA A 71 -5.30 -1.85 4.89
CA ALA A 71 -4.63 -2.25 3.63
C ALA A 71 -3.59 -1.21 3.22
N PHE A 72 -3.92 0.08 3.34
CA PHE A 72 -3.01 1.19 3.06
C PHE A 72 -1.78 1.16 3.96
N LYS A 73 -1.95 0.96 5.28
CA LYS A 73 -0.83 0.84 6.22
C LYS A 73 0.09 -0.33 5.85
N LYS A 74 -0.47 -1.52 5.58
CA LYS A 74 0.31 -2.69 5.16
C LYS A 74 1.05 -2.45 3.84
N SER A 75 0.40 -1.79 2.88
CA SER A 75 1.00 -1.44 1.58
C SER A 75 2.14 -0.43 1.76
N GLN A 76 1.98 0.56 2.64
CA GLN A 76 3.02 1.52 2.97
C GLN A 76 4.22 0.87 3.66
N GLU A 77 3.99 -0.05 4.59
CA GLU A 77 5.05 -0.85 5.24
C GLU A 77 5.83 -1.69 4.22
N LEU A 78 5.11 -2.33 3.28
CA LEU A 78 5.71 -3.08 2.18
C LEU A 78 6.57 -2.15 1.29
N TYR A 79 6.05 -0.99 0.91
CA TYR A 79 6.79 0.00 0.12
C TYR A 79 8.08 0.44 0.82
N GLN A 80 7.99 0.79 2.10
CA GLN A 80 9.14 1.22 2.90
C GLN A 80 10.18 0.10 3.05
N ALA A 81 9.73 -1.14 3.24
CA ALA A 81 10.62 -2.30 3.34
C ALA A 81 11.40 -2.53 2.05
N GLU A 82 10.76 -2.46 0.88
CA GLU A 82 11.46 -2.63 -0.41
C GLU A 82 12.39 -1.46 -0.73
N MET A 83 11.96 -0.23 -0.44
CA MET A 83 12.82 0.94 -0.64
C MET A 83 14.04 0.92 0.30
N GLY A 84 13.87 0.45 1.54
CA GLY A 84 14.96 0.29 2.49
C GLY A 84 16.03 -0.70 2.03
N LYS A 85 15.67 -1.72 1.24
CA LYS A 85 16.64 -2.65 0.63
C LYS A 85 17.50 -1.96 -0.42
N LEU A 86 16.94 -1.02 -1.19
CA LEU A 86 17.68 -0.25 -2.19
C LEU A 86 18.73 0.65 -1.55
N THR A 87 18.38 1.28 -0.43
CA THR A 87 19.28 2.18 0.30
C THR A 87 20.21 1.46 1.28
N GLY A 88 20.08 0.14 1.42
CA GLY A 88 20.88 -0.65 2.36
C GLY A 88 20.63 -0.28 3.83
N GLY A 89 19.42 0.21 4.16
CA GLY A 89 19.09 0.73 5.48
C GLY A 89 19.71 2.10 5.81
N LEU A 90 20.41 2.73 4.87
CA LEU A 90 20.89 4.11 5.02
C LEU A 90 19.78 5.08 4.64
N ASN A 91 19.43 6.00 5.53
CA ASN A 91 18.64 7.18 5.17
C ASN A 91 19.47 8.00 4.18
N ILE A 92 19.19 7.90 2.87
CA ILE A 92 19.91 8.67 1.85
C ILE A 92 19.51 10.14 1.99
N PRO A 93 20.44 11.03 2.39
CA PRO A 93 20.15 12.46 2.49
C PRO A 93 19.80 12.99 1.10
N GLY A 94 18.63 13.59 0.95
CA GLY A 94 18.12 14.15 -0.31
C GLY A 94 16.85 13.49 -0.85
N MET A 95 16.55 12.24 -0.48
CA MET A 95 15.29 11.58 -0.88
C MET A 95 14.13 11.94 0.06
N GLN A 96 14.44 12.26 1.34
CA GLN A 96 13.48 12.82 2.31
C GLN A 96 12.95 14.20 1.86
N GLY A 97 13.75 14.98 1.14
CA GLY A 97 13.36 16.30 0.63
C GLY A 97 12.52 16.27 -0.64
N LEU A 98 12.63 15.19 -1.43
CA LEU A 98 11.85 15.02 -2.67
C LEU A 98 10.51 14.30 -2.46
N LEU A 99 10.36 13.56 -1.35
CA LEU A 99 9.10 12.91 -0.98
C LEU A 99 8.38 13.60 0.20
N GLY A 100 9.00 14.62 0.81
CA GLY A 100 8.47 15.33 1.98
C GLY A 100 8.42 16.86 1.84
N GLY A 101 8.52 17.40 0.62
CA GLY A 101 8.59 18.85 0.40
C GLY A 101 8.09 19.25 -0.98
N GLY A 102 6.76 19.35 -1.12
CA GLY A 102 6.11 19.81 -2.35
C GLY A 102 4.62 20.10 -2.13
N MET A 103 4.36 21.13 -1.30
CA MET A 103 3.08 21.82 -1.02
C MET A 103 1.88 20.98 -0.52
#